data_AF-A0A9E8MVS4-F1
#
_entry.id   AF-A0A9E8MVS4-F1
#
_cell.length_a   1.000
_cell.length_b   1.000
_cell.length_c   1.000
_cell.angle_alpha   90.00
_cell.angle_beta   90.00
_cell.angle_gamma   90.00
#
_symmetry.space_group_name_H-M   'P 1'
#
loop_
_entity.id
_entity.type
_entity.pdbx_description
1 polymer ?
#
loop_
_entity_poly.entity_id
_entity_poly.type
_entity_poly.pdbx_seq_one_letter_code
_entity_poly.pdbx_strand_id
1 'polypeptide(L)'
;MILWITYNDYKKDTRTKWLDVAIYTITGSIGTLLFLLWFATDHTATANNYNVLWAFPLNLIIIYQATKTVPKRWYIGFIKLLIILLVLMTLHWIVGVQGFSFALIPFLIALFFRYLYLLRFDKKVYSA
;
A
#
# COMPACT_ATOMS: atom_id res chain seq x y z
N MET A 1 -8.14 10.55 8.38
CA MET A 1 -8.41 11.10 7.02
C MET A 1 -8.64 10.01 5.98
N ILE A 2 -7.69 9.10 5.72
CA ILE A 2 -7.81 8.05 4.67
C ILE A 2 -9.09 7.23 4.80
N LEU A 3 -9.40 6.72 6.00
CA LEU A 3 -10.61 5.93 6.27
C LEU A 3 -11.90 6.72 5.98
N TRP A 4 -11.94 7.99 6.35
CA TRP A 4 -13.10 8.86 6.11
C TRP A 4 -13.33 9.11 4.61
N ILE A 5 -12.28 9.41 3.85
CA ILE A 5 -12.39 9.56 2.39
C ILE A 5 -12.81 8.23 1.76
N THR A 6 -12.23 7.10 2.20
CA THR A 6 -12.57 5.77 1.70
C THR A 6 -14.03 5.40 1.97
N TYR A 7 -14.55 5.76 3.14
CA TYR A 7 -15.97 5.57 3.47
C TYR A 7 -16.89 6.41 2.56
N ASN A 8 -16.54 7.68 2.32
CA ASN A 8 -17.30 8.54 1.41
C ASN A 8 -17.27 8.02 -0.03
N ASP A 9 -16.10 7.59 -0.51
CA ASP A 9 -15.88 6.97 -1.81
C ASP A 9 -16.73 5.69 -1.98
N TYR A 10 -16.79 4.86 -0.93
CA TYR A 10 -17.62 3.67 -0.91
C TYR A 10 -19.12 4.00 -1.00
N LYS A 11 -19.59 5.00 -0.25
CA LYS A 11 -21.00 5.41 -0.21
C LYS A 11 -21.46 6.06 -1.52
N LYS A 12 -20.59 6.83 -2.17
CA LYS A 12 -20.89 7.55 -3.42
C LYS A 12 -20.57 6.72 -4.67
N ASP A 13 -19.94 5.56 -4.52
CA ASP A 13 -19.42 4.74 -5.61
C ASP A 13 -18.49 5.54 -6.55
N THR A 14 -17.67 6.40 -5.95
CA THR A 14 -16.71 7.27 -6.64
C THR A 14 -15.32 7.04 -6.09
N ARG A 15 -14.29 7.17 -6.93
CA ARG A 15 -12.89 7.02 -6.52
C ARG A 15 -12.17 8.36 -6.41
N THR A 16 -11.69 8.71 -5.22
CA THR A 16 -10.80 9.87 -5.02
C THR A 16 -9.36 9.54 -5.45
N LYS A 17 -9.02 9.81 -6.72
CA LYS A 17 -7.72 9.42 -7.31
C LYS A 17 -6.50 10.07 -6.66
N TRP A 18 -6.60 11.34 -6.24
CA TRP A 18 -5.48 12.06 -5.63
C TRP A 18 -5.03 11.40 -4.32
N LEU A 19 -5.97 10.81 -3.56
CA LEU A 19 -5.63 10.04 -2.36
C LEU A 19 -4.76 8.83 -2.70
N ASP A 20 -5.09 8.11 -3.77
CA ASP A 20 -4.31 6.93 -4.19
C ASP A 20 -2.90 7.33 -4.64
N VAL A 21 -2.80 8.40 -5.44
CA VAL A 21 -1.53 8.96 -5.86
C VAL A 21 -0.69 9.36 -4.65
N ALA A 22 -1.27 10.07 -3.67
CA ALA A 22 -0.56 10.44 -2.46
C ALA A 22 -0.08 9.22 -1.66
N ILE A 23 -0.93 8.21 -1.47
CA ILE A 23 -0.57 6.95 -0.78
C ILE A 23 0.60 6.25 -1.46
N TYR A 24 0.54 6.06 -2.79
CA TYR A 24 1.58 5.35 -3.52
C TYR A 24 2.88 6.14 -3.61
N THR A 25 2.81 7.46 -3.73
CA THR A 25 4.00 8.32 -3.67
C THR A 25 4.67 8.23 -2.31
N ILE A 26 3.93 8.42 -1.21
CA ILE A 26 4.51 8.41 0.14
C ILE A 26 5.09 7.04 0.48
N THR A 27 4.30 5.98 0.32
CA THR A 27 4.75 4.61 0.65
C THR A 27 5.86 4.14 -0.30
N GLY A 28 5.81 4.52 -1.57
CA GLY A 28 6.85 4.23 -2.55
C GLY A 28 8.16 4.96 -2.24
N SER A 29 8.12 6.26 -1.93
CA SER A 29 9.32 7.02 -1.57
C SER A 29 9.96 6.51 -0.28
N ILE A 30 9.16 6.25 0.77
CA ILE A 30 9.68 5.62 2.01
C ILE A 30 10.30 4.26 1.68
N GLY A 31 9.64 3.46 0.83
CA GLY A 31 10.14 2.17 0.39
C GLY A 31 11.45 2.24 -0.35
N THR A 32 11.60 3.21 -1.26
CA THR A 32 12.85 3.45 -1.99
C THR A 32 13.96 3.82 -1.03
N LEU A 33 13.70 4.70 -0.05
CA LEU A 33 14.70 5.03 0.98
C LEU A 33 15.13 3.79 1.78
N LEU A 34 14.17 2.99 2.26
CA LEU A 34 14.46 1.74 2.98
C LEU A 34 15.23 0.74 2.12
N PHE A 35 14.87 0.61 0.84
CA PHE A 35 15.54 -0.28 -0.09
C PHE A 35 16.98 0.17 -0.40
N LEU A 36 17.22 1.46 -0.57
CA LEU A 36 18.58 1.99 -0.77
C LEU A 36 19.45 1.78 0.48
N LEU A 37 18.87 1.92 1.68
CA LEU A 37 19.58 1.68 2.94
C LEU A 37 20.05 0.22 3.10
N TRP A 38 19.41 -0.75 2.42
CA TRP A 38 19.89 -2.13 2.38
C TRP A 38 21.25 -2.29 1.70
N PHE A 39 21.51 -1.51 0.65
CA PHE A 39 22.76 -1.60 -0.12
C PHE A 39 23.82 -0.61 0.36
N ALA A 40 23.39 0.53 0.89
CA ALA A 40 24.30 1.62 1.25
C ALA A 40 24.96 1.47 2.62
N THR A 41 24.52 0.52 3.45
CA THR A 41 24.96 0.44 4.85
C THR A 41 25.55 -0.94 5.17
N ASP A 42 26.79 -1.00 5.67
CA ASP A 42 27.46 -2.22 6.15
C ASP A 42 26.85 -2.83 7.43
N HIS A 43 25.71 -2.29 7.89
CA HIS A 43 25.06 -2.71 9.12
C HIS A 43 23.95 -3.73 8.85
N THR A 44 24.10 -4.91 9.45
CA THR A 44 23.12 -6.01 9.40
C THR A 44 21.73 -5.64 9.91
N ALA A 45 21.61 -4.58 10.72
CA ALA A 45 20.34 -4.09 11.25
C ALA A 45 19.47 -3.38 10.20
N THR A 46 20.06 -2.67 9.24
CA THR A 46 19.28 -2.10 8.13
C THR A 46 18.89 -3.18 7.13
N ALA A 47 19.75 -4.19 6.92
CA ALA A 47 19.62 -5.27 5.94
C ALA A 47 18.35 -6.14 6.03
N ASN A 48 17.53 -6.02 7.08
CA ASN A 48 16.31 -6.84 7.28
C ASN A 48 15.09 -6.03 7.76
N ASN A 49 14.94 -4.77 7.34
CA ASN A 49 13.81 -3.94 7.75
C ASN A 49 12.49 -4.33 7.04
N TYR A 50 11.63 -5.10 7.73
CA TYR A 50 10.32 -5.50 7.19
C TYR A 50 9.30 -4.36 7.04
N ASN A 51 9.65 -3.10 7.38
CA ASN A 51 8.80 -1.95 7.01
C ASN A 51 8.68 -1.78 5.48
N VAL A 52 9.58 -2.38 4.70
CA VAL A 52 9.47 -2.46 3.22
C VAL A 52 8.17 -3.15 2.76
N LEU A 53 7.53 -3.97 3.61
CA LEU A 53 6.29 -4.67 3.26
C LEU A 53 5.10 -3.70 3.11
N TRP A 54 4.99 -2.69 3.98
CA TRP A 54 3.96 -1.65 3.83
C TRP A 54 4.46 -0.46 3.00
N ALA A 55 5.76 -0.15 3.07
CA ALA A 55 6.43 0.85 2.26
C ALA A 55 7.11 0.19 1.07
N PHE A 56 6.31 -0.27 0.10
CA PHE A 56 6.83 -1.04 -1.02
C PHE A 56 7.37 -0.12 -2.13
N PRO A 57 8.66 -0.21 -2.52
CA PRO A 57 9.29 0.75 -3.45
C PRO A 57 8.64 0.78 -4.83
N LEU A 58 8.09 -0.35 -5.31
CA LEU A 58 7.43 -0.42 -6.62
C LEU A 58 6.08 0.34 -6.65
N ASN A 59 5.61 0.89 -5.52
CA ASN A 59 4.43 1.75 -5.50
C ASN A 59 4.59 2.97 -6.42
N LEU A 60 5.82 3.46 -6.62
CA LEU A 60 6.06 4.58 -7.54
C LEU A 60 5.71 4.24 -9.00
N ILE A 61 5.90 2.98 -9.41
CA ILE A 61 5.64 2.53 -10.79
C ILE A 61 4.13 2.54 -11.09
N ILE A 62 3.29 2.30 -10.08
CA ILE A 62 1.84 2.17 -10.28
C ILE A 62 1.08 3.49 -10.18
N ILE A 63 1.74 4.60 -9.81
CA ILE A 63 1.12 5.92 -9.70
C ILE A 63 0.39 6.31 -10.98
N TYR A 64 1.03 6.10 -12.14
CA TYR A 64 0.41 6.43 -13.43
C TYR A 64 -0.92 5.69 -13.62
N GLN A 65 -0.99 4.42 -13.23
CA GLN A 65 -2.23 3.63 -13.34
C GLN A 65 -3.30 4.11 -12.37
N ALA A 66 -2.91 4.60 -11.19
CA ALA A 66 -3.84 5.17 -10.21
C ALA A 66 -4.57 6.43 -10.73
N THR A 67 -4.00 7.13 -11.72
CA THR A 67 -4.64 8.30 -12.35
C THR A 67 -5.70 7.94 -13.40
N LYS A 68 -5.66 6.72 -13.94
CA LYS A 68 -6.55 6.29 -15.03
C LYS A 68 -7.96 6.06 -14.52
N THR A 69 -8.96 6.37 -15.35
CA THR A 69 -10.36 6.00 -15.10
C THR A 69 -10.55 4.49 -15.20
N VAL A 70 -9.94 3.89 -16.22
CA VAL A 70 -9.86 2.45 -16.41
C VAL A 70 -8.37 2.07 -16.39
N PRO A 71 -7.83 1.58 -15.27
CA PRO A 71 -6.44 1.12 -15.21
C PRO A 71 -6.24 -0.11 -16.12
N LYS A 72 -5.02 -0.67 -16.18
CA LYS A 72 -4.80 -1.99 -16.82
C LYS A 72 -5.06 -3.12 -15.83
N ARG A 73 -5.52 -4.29 -16.28
CA ARG A 73 -5.90 -5.42 -15.41
C ARG A 73 -4.82 -5.85 -14.41
N TRP A 74 -3.54 -5.71 -14.78
CA TRP A 74 -2.42 -6.04 -13.89
C TRP A 74 -2.36 -5.14 -12.64
N TYR A 75 -2.93 -3.94 -12.68
CA TYR A 75 -3.03 -3.04 -11.52
C TYR A 75 -3.83 -3.67 -10.38
N ILE A 76 -4.90 -4.42 -10.70
CA ILE A 76 -5.65 -5.21 -9.70
C ILE A 76 -4.75 -6.28 -9.07
N GLY A 77 -3.93 -6.96 -9.88
CA GLY A 77 -2.95 -7.93 -9.39
C GLY A 77 -1.93 -7.29 -8.44
N PHE A 78 -1.48 -6.07 -8.76
CA PHE A 78 -0.59 -5.31 -7.89
C PHE A 78 -1.25 -4.90 -6.57
N ILE A 79 -2.50 -4.42 -6.57
CA ILE A 79 -3.21 -4.12 -5.32
C ILE A 79 -3.36 -5.37 -4.44
N LYS A 80 -3.64 -6.54 -5.04
CA LYS A 80 -3.67 -7.82 -4.30
C LYS A 80 -2.33 -8.13 -3.65
N LEU A 81 -1.23 -7.92 -4.37
CA LEU A 81 0.12 -8.07 -3.82
C LEU A 81 0.30 -7.16 -2.59
N LEU A 82 -0.08 -5.88 -2.67
CA LEU A 82 0.04 -4.97 -1.52
C LEU A 82 -0.74 -5.45 -0.29
N ILE A 83 -1.94 -5.99 -0.49
CA ILE A 83 -2.73 -6.58 0.61
C ILE A 83 -2.01 -7.80 1.20
N ILE A 84 -1.47 -8.68 0.36
CA ILE A 84 -0.71 -9.85 0.81
C ILE A 84 0.52 -9.41 1.62
N LEU A 85 1.23 -8.36 1.19
CA LEU A 85 2.37 -7.81 1.93
C LEU A 85 1.96 -7.23 3.29
N LEU A 86 0.81 -6.54 3.38
CA LEU A 86 0.27 -6.07 4.66
C LEU A 86 -0.07 -7.23 5.60
N VAL A 87 -0.70 -8.29 5.08
CA VAL A 87 -0.97 -9.50 5.87
C VAL A 87 0.34 -10.15 6.33
N LEU A 88 1.31 -10.30 5.43
CA LEU A 88 2.62 -10.86 5.75
C LEU A 88 3.34 -10.06 6.83
N MET A 89 3.26 -8.72 6.79
CA MET A 89 3.80 -7.84 7.82
C MET A 89 3.14 -8.11 9.18
N THR A 90 1.82 -8.24 9.24
CA THR A 90 1.12 -8.55 10.49
C THR A 90 1.51 -9.93 11.04
N LEU A 91 1.77 -10.91 10.17
CA LEU A 91 2.28 -12.22 10.58
C LEU A 91 3.68 -12.11 11.20
N HIS A 92 4.60 -11.35 10.58
CA HIS A 92 5.94 -11.10 11.16
C HIS A 92 5.86 -10.42 12.53
N TRP A 93 4.85 -9.57 12.73
CA TRP A 93 4.63 -8.91 14.01
C TRP A 93 4.13 -9.88 15.08
N ILE A 94 3.09 -10.66 14.78
CA ILE A 94 2.46 -11.58 15.74
C ILE A 94 3.40 -12.71 16.13
N VAL A 95 4.15 -13.26 15.17
CA VAL A 95 5.13 -14.34 15.41
C VAL A 95 6.36 -13.83 16.18
N GLY A 96 6.59 -12.52 16.21
CA GLY A 96 7.75 -11.91 16.87
C GLY A 96 9.02 -11.90 16.02
N VAL A 97 8.91 -12.09 14.70
CA VAL A 97 10.05 -11.96 13.77
C VAL A 97 10.55 -10.51 13.74
N GLN A 98 9.63 -9.55 13.76
CA GLN A 98 9.97 -8.13 13.90
C GLN A 98 8.87 -7.38 14.66
N GLY A 99 9.26 -6.63 15.68
CA GLY A 99 8.37 -5.67 16.35
C GLY A 99 8.16 -4.43 15.50
N PHE A 100 6.91 -4.02 15.31
CA PHE A 100 6.56 -2.75 14.67
C PHE A 100 6.02 -1.75 15.70
N SER A 101 6.06 -0.46 15.36
CA SER A 101 5.50 0.57 16.21
C SER A 101 3.97 0.47 16.27
N PHE A 102 3.39 0.49 17.48
CA PHE A 102 1.94 0.54 17.67
C PHE A 102 1.30 1.78 17.02
N ALA A 103 2.05 2.87 16.87
CA ALA A 103 1.57 4.07 16.18
C ALA A 103 1.26 3.83 14.68
N LEU A 104 1.78 2.75 14.08
CA LEU A 104 1.48 2.39 12.68
C LEU A 104 0.11 1.72 12.53
N ILE A 105 -0.48 1.16 13.59
CA ILE A 105 -1.72 0.38 13.49
C ILE A 105 -2.85 1.14 12.78
N PRO A 106 -3.19 2.40 13.17
CA PRO A 106 -4.26 3.14 12.50
C PRO A 106 -3.99 3.37 11.02
N PHE A 107 -2.72 3.54 10.66
CA PHE A 107 -2.29 3.74 9.28
C PHE A 107 -2.38 2.44 8.46
N LEU A 108 -1.93 1.30 8.99
CA LEU A 108 -2.02 0.00 8.33
C LEU A 108 -3.47 -0.42 8.08
N ILE A 109 -4.34 -0.22 9.08
CA ILE A 109 -5.79 -0.45 8.94
C ILE A 109 -6.35 0.42 7.80
N ALA A 110 -5.96 1.70 7.76
CA ALA A 110 -6.40 2.61 6.72
C ALA A 110 -5.97 2.18 5.31
N LEU A 111 -4.72 1.73 5.14
CA LEU A 111 -4.23 1.20 3.87
C LEU A 111 -4.98 -0.08 3.47
N PHE A 112 -5.19 -1.00 4.41
CA PHE A 112 -5.87 -2.26 4.14
C PHE A 112 -7.30 -2.03 3.62
N PHE A 113 -8.08 -1.20 4.31
CA PHE A 113 -9.43 -0.85 3.86
C PHE A 113 -9.43 -0.07 2.54
N ARG A 114 -8.45 0.82 2.33
CA ARG A 114 -8.32 1.53 1.04
C ARG A 114 -8.08 0.56 -0.10
N TYR A 115 -7.16 -0.39 0.05
CA TYR A 115 -6.83 -1.36 -0.99
C TYR A 115 -7.99 -2.32 -1.27
N LEU A 116 -8.72 -2.77 -0.25
CA LEU A 116 -9.95 -3.56 -0.44
C LEU A 116 -11.01 -2.78 -1.22
N TYR A 117 -11.19 -1.50 -0.91
CA TYR A 117 -12.10 -0.64 -1.65
C TYR A 117 -11.70 -0.52 -3.12
N LEU A 118 -10.41 -0.29 -3.42
CA LEU A 118 -9.92 -0.20 -4.80
C LEU A 118 -10.14 -1.51 -5.58
N LEU A 119 -9.91 -2.67 -4.96
CA LEU A 119 -10.21 -3.96 -5.59
C LEU A 119 -11.68 -4.11 -5.95
N ARG A 120 -12.59 -3.67 -5.07
CA ARG A 120 -14.04 -3.69 -5.35
C ARG A 120 -14.39 -2.74 -6.50
N PHE A 121 -13.89 -1.51 -6.43
CA PHE A 121 -14.20 -0.45 -7.40
C PHE A 121 -13.69 -0.81 -8.80
N ASP A 122 -12.40 -1.16 -8.93
CA ASP A 122 -11.81 -1.45 -10.24
C ASP A 122 -12.39 -2.72 -10.88
N LYS A 123 -12.73 -3.75 -10.09
CA LYS A 123 -13.45 -4.93 -10.62
C LYS A 123 -14.80 -4.55 -11.24
N LYS A 124 -15.54 -3.65 -10.59
CA LYS A 124 -16.82 -3.15 -11.10
C LYS A 124 -16.63 -2.41 -12.44
N VAL A 125 -15.59 -1.60 -12.54
CA VAL A 125 -15.24 -0.87 -13.77
C VAL A 125 -14.94 -1.80 -14.95
N TYR A 126 -14.34 -2.99 -14.71
CA TYR A 126 -14.11 -3.97 -15.79
C TYR A 126 -15.33 -4.84 -16.13
N SER A 127 -16.35 -4.87 -15.27
CA SER A 127 -17.58 -5.65 -15.51
C SER A 127 -18.70 -4.82 -16.15
N ALA A 128 -18.53 -3.50 -16.23
CA ALA A 128 -19.43 -2.57 -16.92
C ALA A 128 -18.96 -2.37 -18.36
#